data_AF-A0A955CK57-F1
#
_entry.id   AF-A0A955CK57-F1
#
_cell.length_a   1.000
_cell.length_b   1.000
_cell.length_c   1.000
_cell.angle_alpha   90.00
_cell.angle_beta   90.00
_cell.angle_gamma   90.00
#
_symmetry.space_group_name_H-M   'P 1'
#
loop_
_entity.id
_entity.type
_entity.pdbx_description
1 polymer ?
#
loop_
_entity_poly.entity_id
_entity_poly.type
_entity_poly.pdbx_seq_one_letter_code
_entity_poly.pdbx_strand_id
1 'polypeptide(L)'
;MTTPGTADRTVVRARYVVPMVGPPLENGWVLVQGERILEVGRGTQQVPGHCSISDQGDVALLPALVNAHTHLEFSDRLTPYPRTDESFTAWLRQVIAARNERTVVAAEPSAIERGKRELAEHCTARVGEISTSFSTN
;
A
#
# COMPACT_ATOMS: atom_id res chain seq x y z
N MET A 1 6.69 -31.21 -7.88
CA MET A 1 7.74 -30.39 -7.23
C MET A 1 8.57 -29.79 -8.36
N THR A 2 8.14 -28.65 -8.88
CA THR A 2 8.76 -27.96 -10.03
C THR A 2 9.92 -27.11 -9.51
N THR A 3 11.10 -27.33 -10.04
CA THR A 3 12.26 -26.45 -9.84
C THR A 3 11.86 -25.04 -10.30
N PRO A 4 11.98 -23.99 -9.47
CA PRO A 4 11.70 -22.63 -9.95
C PRO A 4 12.69 -22.33 -11.07
N GLY A 5 12.18 -22.01 -12.25
CA GLY A 5 13.02 -21.45 -13.32
C GLY A 5 13.73 -20.21 -12.80
N THR A 6 14.98 -20.01 -13.21
CA THR A 6 15.80 -18.86 -12.80
C THR A 6 15.13 -17.57 -13.29
N ALA A 7 14.28 -16.95 -12.47
CA ALA A 7 13.64 -15.70 -12.82
C ALA A 7 14.72 -14.65 -13.13
N ASP A 8 14.51 -13.86 -14.18
CA ASP A 8 15.43 -12.81 -14.56
C ASP A 8 15.64 -11.83 -13.39
N ARG A 9 16.88 -11.38 -13.25
CA ARG A 9 17.28 -10.42 -12.24
C ARG A 9 17.17 -9.02 -12.80
N THR A 10 16.60 -8.11 -12.03
CA THR A 10 16.51 -6.69 -12.38
C THR A 10 17.11 -5.86 -11.26
N VAL A 11 17.93 -4.89 -11.63
CA VAL A 11 18.37 -3.83 -10.74
C VAL A 11 17.58 -2.57 -11.01
N VAL A 12 16.94 -2.05 -9.97
CA VAL A 12 16.27 -0.75 -9.98
C VAL A 12 17.21 0.27 -9.35
N ARG A 13 17.67 1.26 -10.11
CA ARG A 13 18.53 2.36 -9.63
C ARG A 13 17.72 3.62 -9.42
N ALA A 14 18.11 4.41 -8.44
CA ALA A 14 17.52 5.72 -8.15
C ALA A 14 18.57 6.63 -7.50
N ARG A 15 18.38 7.95 -7.58
CA ARG A 15 19.24 8.90 -6.86
C ARG A 15 19.26 8.62 -5.36
N TYR A 16 18.13 8.25 -4.78
CA TYR A 16 18.07 7.79 -3.39
C TYR A 16 17.33 6.48 -3.26
N VAL A 17 17.87 5.56 -2.46
CA VAL A 17 17.13 4.40 -1.93
C VAL A 17 16.98 4.58 -0.43
N VAL A 18 15.75 4.51 0.07
CA VAL A 18 15.42 4.66 1.50
C VAL A 18 15.10 3.27 2.06
N PRO A 19 16.05 2.57 2.70
CA PRO A 19 15.88 1.18 3.12
C PRO A 19 14.97 1.01 4.35
N MET A 20 14.61 2.12 5.01
CA MET A 20 13.93 2.17 6.32
C MET A 20 14.74 1.60 7.50
N VAL A 21 15.87 0.95 7.22
CA VAL A 21 16.88 0.54 8.20
C VAL A 21 18.16 1.34 7.97
N GLY A 22 18.31 2.45 8.71
CA GLY A 22 19.44 3.37 8.58
C GLY A 22 19.20 4.53 7.61
N PRO A 23 20.26 5.29 7.24
CA PRO A 23 20.13 6.49 6.42
C PRO A 23 19.81 6.17 4.95
N PRO A 24 19.22 7.12 4.20
CA PRO A 24 19.09 7.02 2.74
C PRO A 24 20.43 6.78 2.04
N LEU A 25 20.40 5.96 1.00
CA LEU A 25 21.54 5.59 0.18
C LEU A 25 21.54 6.43 -1.09
N GLU A 26 22.50 7.36 -1.21
CA GLU A 26 22.70 8.15 -2.43
C GLU A 26 23.28 7.28 -3.56
N ASN A 27 22.81 7.49 -4.79
CA ASN A 27 23.06 6.64 -5.96
C ASN A 27 22.77 5.16 -5.67
N GLY A 28 21.65 4.92 -4.99
CA GLY A 28 21.23 3.61 -4.49
C GLY A 28 20.68 2.69 -5.58
N TRP A 29 20.65 1.39 -5.27
CA TRP A 29 20.01 0.39 -6.12
C TRP A 29 19.45 -0.78 -5.32
N VAL A 30 18.45 -1.46 -5.90
CA VAL A 30 17.81 -2.66 -5.35
C VAL A 30 17.85 -3.77 -6.40
N LEU A 31 18.41 -4.93 -6.05
CA LEU A 31 18.39 -6.13 -6.88
C LEU A 31 17.15 -6.96 -6.54
N VAL A 32 16.35 -7.25 -7.56
CA VAL A 32 15.09 -7.99 -7.45
C VAL A 32 15.15 -9.24 -8.32
N GLN A 33 14.59 -10.34 -7.80
CA GLN A 33 14.34 -11.56 -8.55
C GLN A 33 12.92 -12.06 -8.23
N GLY A 34 12.04 -12.06 -9.23
CA GLY A 34 10.61 -12.31 -9.02
C GLY A 34 10.03 -11.35 -7.99
N GLU A 35 9.45 -11.89 -6.90
CA GLU A 35 8.81 -11.11 -5.83
C GLU A 35 9.74 -10.77 -4.66
N ARG A 36 11.05 -11.02 -4.79
CA ARG A 36 12.01 -10.88 -3.68
C ARG A 36 13.09 -9.86 -4.00
N ILE A 37 13.35 -9.00 -3.01
CA ILE A 37 14.59 -8.21 -2.95
C ILE A 37 15.71 -9.13 -2.51
N LEU A 38 16.76 -9.23 -3.31
CA LEU A 38 17.95 -10.04 -3.01
C LEU A 38 19.02 -9.22 -2.30
N GLU A 39 19.21 -7.96 -2.72
CA GLU A 39 20.27 -7.10 -2.21
C GLU A 39 19.88 -5.62 -2.38
N VAL A 40 20.39 -4.76 -1.50
CA VAL A 40 20.29 -3.31 -1.57
C VAL A 40 21.69 -2.73 -1.46
N GLY A 41 22.07 -1.85 -2.38
CA GLY A 41 23.42 -1.30 -2.45
C GLY A 41 23.44 0.17 -2.87
N ARG A 42 24.64 0.71 -3.06
CA ARG A 42 24.87 2.11 -3.46
C ARG A 42 26.07 2.30 -4.38
N GLY A 43 26.08 3.43 -5.09
CA GLY A 43 27.19 3.91 -5.89
C GLY A 43 27.56 2.99 -7.06
N THR A 44 28.86 2.68 -7.16
CA THR A 44 29.47 1.82 -8.19
C THR A 44 29.65 0.37 -7.72
N GLN A 45 29.06 -0.02 -6.59
CA GLN A 45 29.11 -1.41 -6.14
C GLN A 45 28.67 -2.32 -7.29
N GLN A 46 29.52 -3.31 -7.58
CA GLN A 46 29.40 -4.12 -8.77
C GLN A 46 28.08 -4.88 -8.71
N VAL A 47 27.20 -4.61 -9.67
CA VAL A 47 25.90 -5.27 -9.73
C VAL A 47 26.13 -6.77 -9.99
N PRO A 48 25.54 -7.69 -9.21
CA PRO A 48 25.81 -9.12 -9.35
C PRO A 48 25.30 -9.73 -10.68
N GLY A 49 26.22 -10.14 -11.56
CA GLY A 49 25.95 -11.01 -12.71
C GLY A 49 25.13 -10.40 -13.85
N HIS A 50 24.58 -11.25 -14.73
CA HIS A 50 23.69 -10.83 -15.81
C HIS A 50 22.33 -10.41 -15.25
N CYS A 51 22.05 -9.11 -15.24
CA CYS A 51 20.78 -8.53 -14.85
C CYS A 51 20.37 -7.39 -15.80
N SER A 52 19.07 -7.16 -15.92
CA SER A 52 18.54 -5.95 -16.54
C SER A 52 18.70 -4.75 -15.59
N ILE A 53 19.01 -3.57 -16.11
CA ILE A 53 19.10 -2.34 -15.32
C ILE A 53 17.93 -1.44 -15.71
N SER A 54 17.16 -1.02 -14.70
CA SER A 54 16.10 -0.02 -14.80
C SER A 54 16.49 1.19 -13.96
N ASP A 55 16.91 2.26 -14.63
CA ASP A 55 17.31 3.51 -13.96
C ASP A 55 16.12 4.48 -13.90
N GLN A 56 15.73 4.85 -12.67
CA GLN A 56 14.62 5.76 -12.40
C GLN A 56 15.05 7.22 -12.34
N GLY A 57 16.35 7.53 -12.40
CA GLY A 57 16.87 8.89 -12.38
C GLY A 57 16.75 9.58 -11.02
N ASP A 58 16.35 10.86 -11.04
CA ASP A 58 16.29 11.74 -9.86
C ASP A 58 15.02 11.52 -9.03
N VAL A 59 14.93 10.34 -8.42
CA VAL A 59 13.82 9.95 -7.52
C VAL A 59 14.34 9.33 -6.24
N ALA A 60 13.48 9.29 -5.23
CA ALA A 60 13.67 8.45 -4.05
C ALA A 60 12.84 7.17 -4.19
N LEU A 61 13.50 6.02 -4.12
CA LEU A 61 12.88 4.70 -4.05
C LEU A 61 12.71 4.29 -2.59
N LEU A 62 11.49 3.95 -2.20
CA LEU A 62 11.15 3.50 -0.85
C LEU A 62 10.21 2.29 -0.91
N PRO A 63 10.09 1.50 0.17
CA PRO A 63 9.01 0.54 0.31
C PRO A 63 7.65 1.22 0.12
N ALA A 64 6.73 0.52 -0.54
CA ALA A 64 5.35 0.96 -0.60
C ALA A 64 4.73 1.04 0.81
N LEU A 65 3.74 1.92 0.97
CA LEU A 65 3.13 2.20 2.26
C LEU A 65 2.27 1.02 2.74
N VAL A 66 2.15 0.93 4.06
CA VAL A 66 1.23 0.02 4.74
C VAL A 66 0.21 0.88 5.50
N ASN A 67 -1.04 0.83 5.08
CA ASN A 67 -2.12 1.45 5.83
C ASN A 67 -2.69 0.42 6.82
N ALA A 68 -2.22 0.48 8.06
CA ALA A 68 -2.49 -0.57 9.05
C ALA A 68 -3.95 -0.66 9.53
N HIS A 69 -4.76 0.39 9.30
CA HIS A 69 -6.14 0.44 9.80
C HIS A 69 -7.02 1.31 8.90
N THR A 70 -8.01 0.70 8.25
CA THR A 70 -9.02 1.38 7.44
C THR A 70 -10.42 0.80 7.65
N HIS A 71 -11.41 1.57 7.19
CA HIS A 71 -12.79 1.13 7.02
C HIS A 71 -13.22 1.47 5.58
N LEU A 72 -12.93 0.58 4.64
CA LEU A 72 -13.22 0.75 3.20
C LEU A 72 -14.72 0.82 2.91
N GLU A 73 -15.56 0.30 3.79
CA GLU A 73 -17.03 0.43 3.73
C GLU A 73 -17.52 1.89 3.66
N PHE A 74 -16.70 2.86 4.12
CA PHE A 74 -17.02 4.28 4.07
C PHE A 74 -16.44 5.04 2.88
N SER A 75 -15.76 4.39 1.95
CA SER A 75 -15.01 5.08 0.89
C SER A 75 -15.89 5.84 -0.13
N ASP A 76 -17.21 5.60 -0.15
CA ASP A 76 -18.15 6.36 -0.99
C ASP A 76 -18.59 7.69 -0.34
N ARG A 77 -18.19 7.95 0.90
CA ARG A 77 -18.51 9.20 1.61
C ARG A 77 -17.51 10.28 1.23
N LEU A 78 -17.96 11.20 0.39
CA LEU A 78 -17.19 12.39 0.01
C LEU A 78 -17.11 13.43 1.14
N THR A 79 -18.06 13.42 2.07
CA THR A 79 -18.09 14.31 3.22
C THR A 79 -17.94 13.51 4.52
N PRO A 80 -16.99 13.88 5.39
CA PRO A 80 -16.86 13.28 6.71
C PRO A 80 -18.13 13.44 7.53
N TYR A 81 -18.37 12.50 8.44
CA TYR A 81 -19.39 12.70 9.47
C TYR A 81 -19.05 13.97 10.27
N PRO A 82 -20.04 14.83 10.54
CA PRO A 82 -19.79 16.07 11.25
C PRO A 82 -19.17 15.75 12.60
N ARG A 83 -18.11 16.48 12.95
CA ARG A 83 -17.59 16.42 14.31
C ARG A 83 -18.65 17.05 15.20
N THR A 84 -19.15 16.30 16.17
CA THR A 84 -19.89 16.92 17.26
C THR A 84 -18.90 17.49 18.26
N ASP A 85 -19.21 18.66 18.81
CA ASP A 85 -18.46 19.23 19.93
C ASP A 85 -18.67 18.45 21.24
N GLU A 86 -19.41 17.33 21.18
CA GLU A 86 -19.96 16.62 22.34
C GLU A 86 -19.09 15.46 22.85
N SER A 87 -18.56 14.58 21.97
CA SER A 87 -17.61 13.48 22.32
C SER A 87 -17.37 12.51 21.16
N PHE A 88 -16.29 11.69 21.25
CA PHE A 88 -16.07 10.53 20.37
C PHE A 88 -17.28 9.58 20.34
N THR A 89 -17.92 9.30 21.48
CA THR A 89 -19.07 8.40 21.54
C THR A 89 -20.29 9.00 20.85
N ALA A 90 -20.51 10.32 20.96
CA ALA A 90 -21.58 11.01 20.23
C ALA A 90 -21.35 10.91 18.71
N TRP A 91 -20.13 11.17 18.24
CA TRP A 91 -19.74 10.94 16.84
C TRP A 91 -19.95 9.49 16.40
N LEU A 92 -19.49 8.51 17.20
CA LEU A 92 -19.60 7.09 16.88
C LEU A 92 -21.06 6.65 16.72
N ARG A 93 -21.98 7.17 17.56
CA ARG A 93 -23.42 6.89 17.40
C ARG A 93 -23.96 7.38 16.06
N GLN A 94 -23.48 8.52 15.54
CA GLN A 94 -23.86 9.00 14.21
C GLN A 94 -23.33 8.10 13.10
N VAL A 95 -22.08 7.65 13.21
CA VAL A 95 -21.49 6.70 12.25
C VAL A 95 -22.31 5.40 12.22
N ILE A 96 -22.64 4.85 13.40
CA ILE A 96 -23.45 3.63 13.53
C ILE A 96 -24.86 3.83 12.96
N ALA A 97 -25.51 4.96 13.26
CA ALA A 97 -26.85 5.25 12.76
C ALA A 97 -26.87 5.34 11.22
N ALA A 98 -25.96 6.14 10.64
CA ALA A 98 -25.84 6.29 9.19
C ALA A 98 -25.43 5.00 8.48
N ARG A 99 -24.70 4.11 9.17
CA ARG A 99 -24.41 2.76 8.67
C ARG A 99 -25.66 1.90 8.64
N ASN A 100 -26.46 1.89 9.71
CA ASN A 100 -27.68 1.09 9.80
C ASN A 100 -28.75 1.54 8.78
N GLU A 101 -28.74 2.80 8.37
CA GLU A 101 -29.63 3.34 7.33
C GLU A 101 -29.22 2.90 5.91
N ARG A 102 -27.99 2.42 5.71
CA ARG A 102 -27.53 1.90 4.42
C ARG A 102 -27.95 0.43 4.30
N THR A 103 -28.96 0.16 3.47
CA THR A 103 -29.41 -1.20 3.17
C THR A 103 -28.27 -2.01 2.54
N VAL A 104 -27.94 -3.15 3.15
CA VAL A 104 -26.76 -4.02 2.91
C VAL A 104 -26.56 -4.49 1.45
N VAL A 105 -27.50 -4.28 0.54
CA VAL A 105 -27.58 -5.08 -0.70
C VAL A 105 -27.08 -4.37 -1.98
N ALA A 106 -26.79 -3.07 -1.98
CA ALA A 106 -26.45 -2.37 -3.24
C ALA A 106 -25.24 -1.41 -3.22
N ALA A 107 -24.63 -1.12 -2.07
CA ALA A 107 -23.59 -0.08 -1.97
C ALA A 107 -22.16 -0.62 -1.75
N GLU A 108 -22.00 -1.75 -1.05
CA GLU A 108 -20.71 -2.20 -0.49
C GLU A 108 -19.61 -2.47 -1.53
N PRO A 109 -19.84 -3.20 -2.64
CA PRO A 109 -18.76 -3.51 -3.57
C PRO A 109 -18.16 -2.25 -4.21
N SER A 110 -18.98 -1.23 -4.48
CA SER A 110 -18.51 -0.03 -5.15
C SER A 110 -17.72 0.92 -4.23
N ALA A 111 -18.07 0.98 -2.94
CA ALA A 111 -17.29 1.71 -1.94
C ALA A 111 -15.93 1.05 -1.73
N ILE A 112 -15.89 -0.26 -1.51
CA ILE A 112 -14.64 -1.00 -1.28
C ILE A 112 -13.67 -0.86 -2.46
N GLU A 113 -14.16 -1.05 -3.69
CA GLU A 113 -13.32 -0.94 -4.89
C GLU A 113 -12.82 0.49 -5.12
N ARG A 114 -13.61 1.51 -4.77
CA ARG A 114 -13.15 2.91 -4.79
C ARG A 114 -12.01 3.12 -3.80
N GLY A 115 -12.16 2.67 -2.55
CA GLY A 115 -11.13 2.82 -1.53
C GLY A 115 -9.85 2.05 -1.87
N LYS A 116 -9.96 0.84 -2.43
CA LYS A 116 -8.79 0.09 -2.94
C LYS A 116 -8.04 0.84 -4.03
N ARG A 117 -8.76 1.45 -4.98
CA ARG A 117 -8.15 2.26 -6.04
C ARG A 117 -7.43 3.47 -5.45
N GLU A 118 -8.07 4.17 -4.52
CA GLU A 118 -7.47 5.34 -3.85
C GLU A 118 -6.19 4.94 -3.09
N LEU A 119 -6.18 3.81 -2.37
CA LEU A 119 -4.99 3.29 -1.71
C LEU A 119 -3.85 3.02 -2.71
N ALA A 120 -4.16 2.40 -3.85
CA ALA A 120 -3.17 2.10 -4.88
C ALA A 120 -2.59 3.36 -5.53
N GLU A 121 -3.44 4.36 -5.83
CA GLU A 121 -3.05 5.66 -6.36
C GLU A 121 -2.11 6.43 -5.40
N HIS A 122 -2.21 6.15 -4.10
CA HIS A 122 -1.38 6.75 -3.04
C HIS A 122 -0.30 5.82 -2.51
N CYS A 123 0.20 4.91 -3.36
CA CYS A 123 1.35 4.06 -3.08
C CYS A 123 1.19 3.11 -1.86
N THR A 124 -0.04 2.79 -1.46
CA THR A 124 -0.28 1.79 -0.41
C THR A 124 -0.34 0.40 -1.01
N ALA A 125 0.62 -0.46 -0.65
CA ALA A 125 0.66 -1.83 -1.14
C ALA A 125 -0.04 -2.84 -0.21
N ARG A 126 -0.22 -2.51 1.06
CA ARG A 126 -0.88 -3.37 2.05
C ARG A 126 -1.81 -2.56 2.93
N VAL A 127 -2.93 -3.19 3.29
CA VAL A 127 -3.99 -2.56 4.07
C VAL A 127 -4.50 -3.51 5.15
N GLY A 128 -4.70 -2.97 6.36
CA GLY A 128 -5.45 -3.60 7.43
C GLY A 128 -6.88 -3.08 7.43
N GLU A 129 -7.80 -3.87 6.88
CA GLU A 129 -9.20 -3.48 6.74
C GLU A 129 -10.05 -4.01 7.90
N ILE A 130 -10.87 -3.13 8.47
CA ILE A 130 -11.86 -3.47 9.49
C ILE A 130 -13.25 -3.54 8.84
N SER A 131 -13.63 -4.75 8.45
CA SER A 131 -14.96 -5.03 7.90
C SER A 131 -15.99 -5.15 9.02
N THR A 132 -17.13 -4.49 8.86
CA THR A 132 -18.29 -4.67 9.75
C THR A 132 -19.40 -5.51 9.14
N SER A 133 -19.21 -6.02 7.91
CA SER A 133 -20.10 -6.97 7.25
C SER A 133 -19.79 -8.40 7.69
N PHE A 134 -20.78 -9.08 8.29
CA PHE A 134 -20.69 -10.52 8.53
C PHE A 134 -20.74 -11.24 7.19
N SER A 135 -19.66 -11.91 6.79
CA SER A 135 -19.74 -12.91 5.74
C SER A 135 -20.65 -14.04 6.25
N THR A 136 -21.85 -14.17 5.68
CA THR A 136 -22.57 -15.44 5.75
C THR A 136 -21.77 -16.43 4.92
N ASN A 137 -21.11 -17.39 5.59
CA ASN A 137 -20.57 -18.59 4.96
C ASN A 137 -21.64 -19.32 4.14
#